data_AF-A0A4Y2R6I1-F1
#
_entry.id   AF-A0A4Y2R6I1-F1
#
_cell.length_a   1.000
_cell.length_b   1.000
_cell.length_c   1.000
_cell.angle_alpha   90.00
_cell.angle_beta   90.00
_cell.angle_gamma   90.00
#
_symmetry.space_group_name_H-M   'P 1'
#
loop_
_entity.id
_entity.type
_entity.pdbx_description
1 polymer ?
#
loop_
_entity_poly.entity_id
_entity_poly.type
_entity_poly.pdbx_seq_one_letter_code
_entity_poly.pdbx_strand_id
1 'polypeptide(L)'
;MPVPVQTILASISPITSDKAAEVADRILAINPNSIHAVSSGGDGSPSSSRNERCSTRDLLREEIQALHKEVADLRRSRTQSNSRRTRSQSRENKLFWYHFRFQDKAQKCVPPCSYKGNPMQEE
;
A
#
# COMPACT_ATOMS: atom_id res chain seq x y z
N MET A 1 29.72 19.99 14.42
CA MET A 1 28.92 20.11 15.66
C MET A 1 27.56 20.72 15.33
N PRO A 2 26.46 20.26 15.94
CA PRO A 2 25.16 20.89 15.77
C PRO A 2 25.16 22.38 16.14
N VAL A 3 24.41 23.19 15.39
CA VAL A 3 24.31 24.65 15.57
C VAL A 3 23.95 25.05 17.01
N PRO A 4 22.99 24.40 17.70
CA PRO A 4 22.66 24.76 19.08
C PRO A 4 23.85 24.59 20.04
N VAL A 5 24.66 23.55 19.85
CA VAL A 5 25.85 23.33 20.67
C VAL A 5 26.91 24.37 20.37
N GLN A 6 27.12 24.72 19.10
CA GLN A 6 28.07 25.77 18.71
C GLN A 6 27.71 27.14 19.30
N THR A 7 26.43 27.52 19.26
CA THR A 7 25.96 28.78 19.84
C THR A 7 26.23 28.86 21.34
N ILE A 8 25.98 27.77 22.07
CA ILE A 8 26.20 27.71 23.51
C ILE A 8 27.70 27.73 23.84
N LEU A 9 28.54 27.01 23.09
CA LEU A 9 29.98 27.03 23.30
C LEU A 9 30.60 28.39 22.98
N ALA A 10 30.09 29.09 21.97
CA ALA A 10 30.54 30.42 21.60
C ALA A 10 30.22 31.48 22.67
N SER A 11 29.09 31.34 23.37
CA SER A 11 28.67 32.32 24.39
C SER A 11 29.43 32.21 25.71
N ILE A 12 30.06 31.06 25.99
CA ILE A 12 30.78 30.80 27.27
C ILE A 12 32.31 30.89 27.13
N SER A 13 32.81 31.30 25.96
CA SER A 13 34.25 31.44 25.69
C SER A 13 34.87 32.56 26.55
N PRO A 14 36.10 32.40 27.09
CA PRO A 14 37.10 31.38 26.78
C PRO A 14 37.02 30.14 27.69
N ILE A 15 36.95 28.95 27.07
CA ILE A 15 37.05 27.65 27.74
C ILE A 15 38.13 26.80 27.09
N THR A 16 38.73 25.90 27.86
CA THR A 16 39.67 24.90 27.33
C THR A 16 38.94 23.88 26.47
N SER A 17 39.65 23.25 25.52
CA SER A 17 39.11 22.21 24.64
C SER A 17 38.42 21.08 25.42
N ASP A 18 39.03 20.67 26.52
CA ASP A 18 38.54 19.55 27.33
C ASP A 18 37.22 19.90 28.01
N LYS A 19 37.08 21.14 28.49
CA LYS A 19 35.83 21.60 29.10
C LYS A 19 34.74 21.84 28.04
N ALA A 20 35.12 22.29 26.85
CA ALA A 20 34.20 22.45 25.73
C ALA A 20 33.59 21.11 25.30
N ALA A 21 34.40 20.04 25.25
CA ALA A 21 33.94 18.69 24.95
C ALA A 21 32.93 18.20 26.01
N GLU A 22 33.26 18.37 27.30
CA GLU A 22 32.36 17.96 28.39
C GLU A 22 31.01 18.69 28.35
N VAL A 23 31.02 20.00 28.06
CA VAL A 23 29.78 20.79 27.94
C VAL A 23 28.98 20.36 26.71
N ALA A 24 29.64 20.09 25.59
CA ALA A 24 28.98 19.60 24.38
C ALA A 24 28.25 18.27 24.62
N ASP A 25 28.90 17.32 25.28
CA ASP A 25 28.32 16.01 25.59
C ASP A 25 27.10 16.13 26.52
N ARG A 26 27.17 17.01 27.52
CA ARG A 26 26.03 17.29 28.42
C ARG A 26 24.85 17.90 27.66
N ILE A 27 25.08 18.80 26.72
CA ILE A 27 24.01 19.40 25.90
C ILE A 27 23.32 18.33 25.04
N LEU A 28 24.10 17.42 24.45
CA LEU A 28 23.58 16.32 23.63
C LEU A 28 22.81 15.30 24.48
N ALA A 29 23.25 15.03 25.71
CA ALA A 29 22.56 14.13 26.64
C ALA A 29 21.18 14.66 27.09
N ILE A 30 21.02 15.99 27.20
CA ILE A 30 19.75 16.61 27.60
C ILE A 30 18.73 16.61 26.46
N ASN A 31 19.18 16.65 25.20
CA ASN A 31 18.32 16.66 24.02
C ASN A 31 18.61 15.48 23.07
N PRO A 32 18.23 14.24 23.44
CA PRO A 32 18.49 13.06 22.62
C PRO A 32 17.72 13.05 21.28
N ASN A 33 16.66 13.87 21.15
CA ASN A 33 15.74 13.84 20.01
C ASN A 33 15.93 14.97 19.00
N SER A 34 17.04 15.71 19.03
CA SER A 34 17.27 16.78 18.05
C SER A 34 17.77 16.20 16.73
N ILE A 35 16.86 16.01 15.77
CA ILE A 35 17.23 15.64 14.40
C ILE A 35 17.90 16.86 13.76
N HIS A 36 19.23 16.86 13.77
CA HIS A 36 20.02 17.89 13.11
C HIS A 36 20.19 17.54 11.64
N ALA A 37 19.78 18.44 10.75
CA ALA A 37 20.08 18.32 9.33
C ALA A 37 21.60 18.38 9.15
N VAL A 38 22.19 17.30 8.63
CA VAL A 38 23.60 17.28 8.24
C VAL A 38 23.71 18.12 6.97
N SER A 39 24.19 19.35 7.09
CA SER A 39 24.69 20.08 5.92
C SER A 39 25.93 19.33 5.45
N SER A 40 25.77 18.44 4.47
CA SER A 40 26.92 17.89 3.75
C SER A 40 27.70 19.07 3.19
N GLY A 41 28.94 19.23 3.64
CA GLY A 41 29.85 20.26 3.17
C GLY A 41 29.97 20.18 1.66
N GLY A 42 29.35 21.14 0.98
CA GLY A 42 29.33 21.28 -0.45
C GLY A 42 28.92 22.72 -0.72
N ASP A 43 29.93 23.56 -0.95
CA ASP A 43 29.75 24.93 -1.42
C ASP A 43 28.98 24.87 -2.74
N GLY A 44 27.67 25.13 -2.67
CA GLY A 44 26.77 24.96 -3.80
C GLY A 44 25.36 25.44 -3.46
N SER A 45 25.12 26.72 -3.74
CA SER A 45 23.81 27.39 -3.89
C SER A 45 22.54 26.58 -3.49
N PRO A 46 21.80 26.98 -2.44
CA PRO A 46 20.65 26.23 -1.93
C PRO A 46 19.39 26.29 -2.81
N SER A 47 19.43 27.00 -3.95
CA SER A 47 18.26 27.24 -4.80
C SER A 47 17.96 26.06 -5.76
N SER A 48 18.99 25.50 -6.41
CA SER A 48 18.80 24.43 -7.41
C SER A 48 18.32 23.12 -6.78
N SER A 49 18.89 22.68 -5.66
CA SER A 49 18.51 21.39 -5.06
C SER A 49 17.12 21.39 -4.41
N ARG A 50 16.57 22.56 -4.06
CA ARG A 50 15.22 22.65 -3.48
C ARG A 50 14.16 22.56 -4.57
N ASN A 51 14.42 23.12 -5.75
CA ASN A 51 13.54 23.03 -6.90
C ASN A 51 13.49 21.59 -7.45
N GLU A 52 14.63 20.94 -7.62
CA GLU A 52 14.71 19.52 -8.07
C GLU A 52 13.99 18.55 -7.10
N ARG A 53 14.11 18.78 -5.79
CA ARG A 53 13.39 17.98 -4.78
C ARG A 53 11.88 18.23 -4.80
N CYS A 54 11.45 19.46 -5.11
CA CYS A 54 10.03 19.77 -5.28
C CYS A 54 9.48 19.08 -6.53
N SER A 55 10.17 19.24 -7.67
CA SER A 55 9.82 18.58 -8.94
C SER A 55 9.72 17.07 -8.78
N THR A 56 10.69 16.43 -8.10
CA THR A 56 10.64 14.98 -7.85
C THR A 56 9.44 14.59 -7.00
N ARG A 57 9.11 15.37 -5.96
CA ARG A 57 7.93 15.12 -5.12
C ARG A 57 6.63 15.27 -5.89
N ASP A 58 6.56 16.23 -6.79
CA ASP A 58 5.35 16.51 -7.57
C ASP A 58 5.13 15.41 -8.62
N LEU A 59 6.19 14.96 -9.29
CA LEU A 59 6.15 13.79 -10.18
C LEU A 59 5.71 12.51 -9.46
N LEU A 60 6.24 12.26 -8.27
CA LEU A 60 5.84 11.09 -7.46
C LEU A 60 4.38 11.18 -7.01
N ARG A 61 3.87 12.38 -6.72
CA ARG A 61 2.45 12.58 -6.37
C ARG A 61 1.54 12.31 -7.55
N GLU A 62 1.92 12.77 -8.73
CA GLU A 62 1.18 12.55 -9.97
C GLU A 62 1.13 11.05 -10.30
N GLU A 63 2.25 10.35 -10.21
CA GLU A 63 2.32 8.90 -10.43
C GLU A 63 1.43 8.11 -9.46
N ILE A 64 1.46 8.46 -8.16
CA ILE A 64 0.59 7.83 -7.16
C ILE A 64 -0.90 8.08 -7.48
N GLN A 65 -1.26 9.28 -7.92
CA GLN A 65 -2.64 9.59 -8.32
C GLN A 65 -3.07 8.78 -9.56
N ALA A 66 -2.19 8.64 -10.56
CA ALA A 66 -2.44 7.83 -11.75
C ALA A 66 -2.66 6.36 -11.39
N LEU A 67 -1.79 5.78 -10.55
CA LEU A 67 -1.92 4.41 -10.08
C LEU A 67 -3.20 4.18 -9.27
N HIS A 68 -3.58 5.13 -8.40
CA HIS A 68 -4.83 5.05 -7.65
C HIS A 68 -6.06 4.98 -8.57
N LYS A 69 -6.05 5.76 -9.66
CA LYS A 69 -7.12 5.75 -10.66
C LYS A 69 -7.18 4.42 -11.40
N GLU A 70 -6.04 3.91 -11.86
CA GLU A 70 -5.98 2.61 -12.56
C GLU A 70 -6.48 1.46 -11.68
N VAL A 71 -6.09 1.45 -10.40
CA VAL A 71 -6.58 0.44 -9.44
C VAL A 71 -8.10 0.56 -9.23
N ALA A 72 -8.65 1.78 -9.17
CA ALA A 72 -10.09 1.99 -9.04
C ALA A 72 -10.86 1.48 -10.27
N ASP A 73 -10.35 1.75 -11.47
CA ASP A 73 -10.95 1.29 -12.72
C ASP A 73 -10.90 -0.24 -12.86
N LEU A 74 -9.78 -0.86 -12.50
CA LEU A 74 -9.65 -2.33 -12.49
C LEU A 74 -10.62 -2.98 -11.50
N ARG A 75 -10.78 -2.39 -10.31
CA ARG A 75 -11.76 -2.86 -9.32
C ARG A 75 -13.18 -2.77 -9.88
N ARG A 76 -13.56 -1.65 -10.49
CA ARG A 76 -14.89 -1.45 -11.09
C ARG A 76 -15.20 -2.44 -12.21
N SER A 77 -14.22 -2.71 -13.08
CA SER A 77 -14.34 -3.67 -14.18
C SER A 77 -14.62 -5.11 -13.70
N ARG A 78 -13.95 -5.53 -12.61
CA ARG A 78 -14.17 -6.85 -11.99
C ARG A 78 -15.57 -6.98 -11.39
N THR A 79 -16.10 -5.94 -10.77
CA THR A 79 -17.47 -5.96 -10.21
C THR A 79 -18.54 -6.02 -11.30
N GLN A 80 -18.35 -5.30 -12.42
CA GLN A 80 -19.28 -5.34 -13.56
C GLN A 80 -19.25 -6.67 -14.33
N SER A 81 -18.09 -7.32 -14.42
CA SER A 81 -17.97 -8.61 -15.10
C SER A 81 -18.64 -9.75 -14.32
N ASN A 82 -18.68 -9.66 -12.99
CA ASN A 82 -19.40 -10.64 -12.16
C ASN A 82 -20.92 -10.37 -12.08
N SER A 83 -21.36 -9.11 -12.20
CA SER A 83 -22.78 -8.75 -12.21
C SER A 83 -23.52 -9.25 -13.46
N ARG A 84 -22.84 -9.37 -14.61
CA ARG A 84 -23.41 -9.91 -15.86
C ARG A 84 -23.58 -11.44 -15.88
N ARG A 85 -23.22 -12.14 -14.80
CA ARG A 85 -23.82 -13.45 -14.51
C ARG A 85 -25.10 -13.23 -13.72
N THR A 86 -26.03 -12.47 -14.30
CA THR A 86 -27.45 -12.66 -14.03
C THR A 86 -27.76 -14.08 -14.48
N ARG A 87 -27.60 -14.98 -13.51
CA ARG A 87 -28.08 -16.35 -13.42
C ARG A 87 -29.30 -16.45 -14.33
N SER A 88 -29.10 -17.00 -15.53
CA SER A 88 -30.16 -17.23 -16.49
C SER A 88 -31.32 -17.87 -15.73
N GLN A 89 -32.53 -17.37 -15.97
CA GLN A 89 -33.78 -17.87 -15.43
C GLN A 89 -33.87 -19.38 -15.65
N SER A 90 -33.31 -20.16 -14.74
CA SER A 90 -33.35 -21.62 -14.74
C SER A 90 -34.07 -22.08 -13.48
N ARG A 91 -35.07 -21.32 -13.03
CA ARG A 91 -35.87 -21.64 -11.85
C ARG A 91 -37.28 -22.11 -12.18
N GLU A 92 -37.47 -22.68 -13.37
CA GLU A 92 -38.68 -23.48 -13.63
C GLU A 92 -38.38 -24.98 -13.71
N ASN A 93 -37.16 -25.37 -14.11
CA ASN A 93 -36.75 -26.76 -14.05
C ASN A 93 -35.91 -27.03 -12.80
N LYS A 94 -36.50 -27.77 -11.86
CA LYS A 94 -35.92 -28.30 -10.61
C LYS A 94 -34.83 -29.36 -10.88
N LEU A 95 -34.10 -29.22 -11.98
CA LEU A 95 -33.06 -30.14 -12.41
C LEU A 95 -31.76 -29.80 -11.67
N PHE A 96 -31.19 -30.82 -11.03
CA PHE A 96 -29.90 -30.72 -10.35
C PHE A 96 -28.82 -30.28 -11.34
N TRP A 97 -27.80 -29.58 -10.85
CA TRP A 97 -26.72 -29.01 -11.67
C TRP A 97 -26.11 -30.01 -12.66
N TYR A 98 -26.04 -31.30 -12.28
CA TYR A 98 -25.59 -32.38 -13.16
C TYR A 98 -26.50 -32.58 -14.39
N HIS A 99 -27.82 -32.61 -14.24
CA HIS A 99 -28.73 -32.68 -15.39
C HIS A 99 -28.79 -31.37 -16.18
N PHE A 100 -28.58 -30.23 -15.52
CA PHE A 100 -28.42 -28.97 -16.24
C PHE A 100 -27.21 -29.00 -17.19
N ARG A 101 -26.10 -29.62 -16.77
CA ARG A 101 -24.87 -29.69 -17.55
C ARG A 101 -24.79 -30.86 -18.52
N PHE A 102 -25.32 -32.02 -18.16
CA PHE A 102 -25.15 -33.28 -18.88
C PHE A 102 -26.48 -33.89 -19.39
N GLN A 103 -27.63 -33.31 -19.03
CA GLN A 103 -28.97 -33.75 -19.44
C GLN A 103 -29.19 -35.25 -19.16
N ASP A 104 -29.62 -36.02 -20.15
CA ASP A 104 -29.84 -37.48 -20.07
C ASP A 104 -28.57 -38.29 -19.77
N LYS A 105 -27.38 -37.71 -19.99
CA LYS A 105 -26.10 -38.40 -19.78
C LYS A 105 -25.60 -38.30 -18.33
N ALA A 106 -26.35 -37.67 -17.43
CA ALA A 106 -25.96 -37.56 -16.04
C ALA A 106 -26.18 -38.88 -15.29
N GLN A 107 -25.09 -39.60 -15.01
CA GLN A 107 -25.12 -40.92 -14.35
C GLN A 107 -24.72 -40.87 -12.86
N LYS A 108 -24.28 -39.71 -12.37
CA LYS A 108 -23.75 -39.52 -11.00
C LYS A 108 -24.58 -38.53 -10.20
N CYS A 109 -25.90 -38.55 -10.38
CA CYS A 109 -26.80 -37.65 -9.66
C CYS A 109 -27.06 -38.17 -8.25
N VAL A 110 -26.71 -37.36 -7.24
CA VAL A 110 -26.94 -37.68 -5.83
C VAL A 110 -28.42 -37.51 -5.49
N PRO A 111 -29.05 -38.47 -4.78
CA PRO A 111 -30.43 -38.32 -4.29
C PRO A 111 -30.60 -37.10 -3.37
N PRO A 112 -31.78 -36.45 -3.36
CA PRO A 112 -33.01 -36.79 -4.08
C PRO A 112 -33.05 -36.14 -5.47
N CYS A 113 -32.61 -36.85 -6.52
CA CYS A 113 -32.83 -36.40 -7.90
C CYS A 113 -34.33 -36.50 -8.24
N SER A 114 -34.86 -35.68 -9.15
CA SER A 114 -36.26 -35.80 -9.65
C SER A 114 -36.31 -36.13 -11.15
N TYR A 115 -35.17 -36.47 -11.74
CA TYR A 115 -35.04 -36.77 -13.16
C TYR A 115 -35.47 -38.21 -13.44
N LYS A 116 -36.48 -38.38 -14.30
CA LYS A 116 -36.92 -39.72 -14.74
C LYS A 116 -35.81 -40.33 -15.60
N GLY A 117 -35.23 -41.44 -15.15
CA GLY A 117 -34.12 -42.13 -15.82
C GLY A 117 -32.74 -41.99 -15.13
N ASN A 118 -32.69 -41.46 -13.91
CA ASN A 118 -31.48 -41.57 -13.10
C ASN A 118 -31.31 -43.02 -12.61
N PRO A 119 -30.19 -43.71 -12.91
CA PRO A 119 -29.98 -45.09 -12.49
C PRO A 119 -29.92 -45.28 -10.97
N MET A 120 -29.76 -44.19 -10.18
CA MET A 120 -29.76 -44.24 -8.71
C MET A 120 -31.16 -44.09 -8.07
N GLN A 121 -32.24 -44.18 -8.85
CA GLN A 121 -33.63 -44.15 -8.34
C GLN A 121 -34.34 -45.51 -8.37
N GLU A 122 -33.71 -46.55 -8.89
CA GLU A 122 -34.22 -47.93 -8.84
C GLU A 122 -33.61 -48.65 -7.62
N GLU A 123 -34.27 -48.51 -6.47
CA GLU A 123 -34.31 -49.53 -5.41
C GLU A 123 -35.76 -49.73 -4.99
#